data_AF-A0AAD4Z743-F1
#
_entry.id   AF-A0AAD4Z743-F1
#
_cell.length_a   1.000
_cell.length_b   1.000
_cell.length_c   1.000
_cell.angle_alpha   90.00
_cell.angle_beta   90.00
_cell.angle_gamma   90.00
#
_symmetry.space_group_name_H-M   'P 1'
#
loop_
_entity.id
_entity.type
_entity.pdbx_description
1 polymer ?
#
loop_
_entity_poly.entity_id
_entity_poly.type
_entity_poly.pdbx_seq_one_letter_code
_entity_poly.pdbx_strand_id
1 'polypeptide(L)' 'MQPIEKVHGVVESDIEEAVESSELESWMGAMMDEMESLHQNSVWELVPKPKDQNVIGCKWVFRKKKGIHEKE' A
#
# COMPACT_ATOMS: atom_id res chain seq x y z
N MET A 1 25.97 12.71 6.53
CA MET A 1 24.54 13.04 6.74
C MET A 1 24.11 13.94 5.60
N GLN A 2 23.61 13.37 4.50
CA GLN A 2 23.10 14.15 3.38
C GLN A 2 21.61 14.43 3.56
N PRO A 3 21.09 15.57 3.07
CA PRO A 3 19.70 15.95 3.27
C PRO A 3 18.82 15.02 2.44
N ILE A 4 17.75 14.52 3.04
CA ILE A 4 16.67 13.82 2.35
C ILE A 4 16.05 14.78 1.34
N GLU A 5 16.49 14.67 0.09
CA GLU A 5 15.92 15.41 -1.03
C GLU A 5 14.43 15.07 -1.13
N LYS A 6 13.63 16.13 -1.12
CA LYS A 6 12.18 16.11 -1.26
C LYS A 6 11.87 15.56 -2.66
N VAL A 7 11.60 14.25 -2.74
CA VAL A 7 11.27 13.59 -4.02
C VAL A 7 9.97 14.20 -4.56
N HIS A 8 10.15 15.02 -5.59
CA HIS A 8 9.11 15.65 -6.38
C HIS A 8 8.16 14.59 -6.97
N GLY A 9 6.88 14.63 -6.58
CA GLY A 9 5.80 13.93 -7.29
C GLY A 9 5.20 12.68 -6.63
N VAL A 10 5.17 12.59 -5.29
CA VAL A 10 4.34 11.59 -4.61
C VAL A 10 2.89 12.07 -4.66
N VAL A 11 2.11 11.60 -5.64
CA VAL A 11 0.65 11.63 -5.55
C VAL A 11 0.29 10.51 -4.60
N GLU A 12 0.11 10.84 -3.33
CA GLU A 12 -0.48 9.95 -2.34
C GLU A 12 -1.97 9.90 -2.67
N SER A 13 -2.41 8.93 -3.48
CA SER A 13 -3.83 8.80 -3.81
C SER A 13 -4.53 8.05 -2.70
N ASP A 14 -5.60 8.64 -2.16
CA ASP A 14 -6.51 7.96 -1.25
C ASP A 14 -7.22 6.80 -1.97
N ILE A 15 -7.66 5.79 -1.22
CA ILE A 15 -8.30 4.58 -1.78
C ILE A 15 -9.50 4.93 -2.68
N GLU A 16 -10.22 6.00 -2.37
CA GLU A 16 -11.36 6.49 -3.15
C GLU A 16 -10.91 6.94 -4.56
N GLU A 17 -9.83 7.71 -4.65
CA GLU A 17 -9.27 8.15 -5.95
C GLU A 17 -8.71 6.97 -6.75
N ALA A 18 -8.06 6.01 -6.07
CA ALA A 18 -7.54 4.80 -6.71
C ALA A 18 -8.69 3.93 -7.27
N VAL A 19 -9.80 3.84 -6.55
CA VAL A 19 -10.98 3.04 -6.93
C VAL A 19 -11.79 3.68 -8.06
N GLU A 20 -11.84 5.01 -8.12
CA GLU A 20 -12.51 5.76 -9.21
C GLU A 20 -11.67 5.85 -10.49
N SER A 21 -10.40 5.41 -10.44
CA SER A 21 -9.51 5.43 -11.60
C SER A 21 -9.74 4.26 -12.56
N SER A 22 -9.35 4.44 -13.82
CA SER A 22 -9.31 3.36 -14.82
C SER A 22 -8.36 2.21 -14.48
N GLU A 23 -7.61 2.34 -13.38
CA GLU A 23 -6.54 1.44 -12.95
C GLU A 23 -6.97 0.63 -11.72
N LEU A 24 -8.26 0.70 -11.36
CA LEU A 24 -8.87 -0.01 -10.24
C LEU A 24 -8.46 -1.49 -10.22
N GLU A 25 -8.53 -2.19 -11.36
CA GLU A 25 -8.19 -3.61 -11.44
C GLU A 25 -6.73 -3.88 -11.06
N SER A 26 -5.81 -3.01 -11.48
CA SER A 26 -4.39 -3.11 -11.13
C SER A 26 -4.15 -2.84 -9.64
N TRP A 27 -4.88 -1.88 -9.07
CA TRP A 27 -4.81 -1.60 -7.64
C TRP A 27 -5.41 -2.72 -6.79
N MET A 28 -6.53 -3.29 -7.22
CA MET A 28 -7.13 -4.46 -6.57
C MET A 28 -6.20 -5.67 -6.62
N GLY A 29 -5.58 -5.94 -7.77
CA GLY A 29 -4.56 -6.99 -7.90
C GLY A 29 -3.42 -6.78 -6.91
N ALA A 30 -2.83 -5.59 -6.87
CA ALA A 30 -1.75 -5.28 -5.93
C ALA A 30 -2.15 -5.42 -4.45
N MET A 31 -3.40 -5.05 -4.08
CA MET A 31 -3.91 -5.27 -2.72
C MET A 31 -4.05 -6.76 -2.38
N MET A 32 -4.53 -7.56 -3.34
CA MET A 32 -4.67 -9.01 -3.15
C MET A 32 -3.31 -9.68 -3.02
N ASP A 33 -2.35 -9.32 -3.88
CA ASP A 33 -0.99 -9.86 -3.85
C ASP A 33 -0.32 -9.57 -2.50
N GLU A 34 -0.45 -8.34 -1.97
CA GLU A 34 0.10 -8.01 -0.66
C GLU A 34 -0.63 -8.75 0.48
N MET A 35 -1.95 -8.91 0.40
CA MET A 35 -2.69 -9.72 1.38
C MET A 35 -2.24 -11.18 1.36
N GLU A 36 -2.03 -11.75 0.18
CA GLU A 36 -1.49 -13.11 0.05
C GLU A 36 -0.07 -13.20 0.59
N SER A 37 0.79 -12.21 0.30
CA SER A 37 2.17 -12.18 0.81
C SER A 37 2.21 -12.19 2.34
N LEU A 38 1.32 -11.45 3.00
CA LEU A 38 1.19 -11.44 4.46
C LEU A 38 0.76 -12.80 5.02
N HIS A 39 -0.17 -13.49 4.34
CA HIS A 39 -0.60 -14.84 4.72
C HIS A 39 0.53 -15.85 4.55
N GLN A 40 1.22 -15.85 3.40
CA GLN A 40 2.32 -16.79 3.11
C GLN A 40 3.49 -16.60 4.07
N ASN A 41 3.81 -15.34 4.39
CA ASN A 41 4.89 -15.02 5.32
C ASN A 41 4.53 -15.31 6.79
N SER A 42 3.28 -15.70 7.10
CA SER A 42 2.79 -16.01 8.45
C SER A 42 3.12 -14.90 9.47
N VAL A 43 3.18 -13.66 8.99
CA VAL A 43 3.57 -12.49 9.79
C VAL A 43 2.39 -11.89 10.55
N TRP A 44 1.15 -12.22 10.16
CA TRP A 44 -0.08 -11.64 10.70
C TRP A 44 -1.12 -12.74 10.95
N GLU A 45 -1.87 -12.63 12.06
CA GLU A 45 -3.02 -13.46 12.39
C GLU A 45 -4.27 -12.58 12.52
N LEU A 46 -5.37 -12.99 11.91
CA LEU A 46 -6.65 -12.30 12.06
C LEU A 46 -7.29 -12.68 13.41
N VAL A 47 -7.28 -11.74 14.36
CA VAL A 47 -7.85 -11.93 15.70
C VAL A 47 -9.10 -11.07 15.93
N PRO A 48 -10.04 -11.50 16.80
CA PRO A 48 -11.16 -10.67 17.22
C PRO A 48 -10.68 -9.37 17.88
N LYS A 49 -11.45 -8.30 17.72
CA LYS A 49 -11.13 -7.00 18.34
C LYS A 49 -11.04 -7.14 19.87
N PRO A 50 -9.89 -6.82 20.50
CA PRO A 50 -9.77 -6.80 21.96
C PRO A 50 -10.63 -5.70 22.58
N LYS A 51 -11.34 -6.00 23.68
CA LYS A 51 -12.30 -5.07 24.31
C LYS A 51 -11.67 -3.83 24.95
N ASP A 52 -10.44 -3.96 25.46
CA ASP A 52 -9.80 -2.94 26.30
C ASP A 52 -8.41 -2.54 25.79
N GLN A 53 -8.18 -2.63 24.47
CA GLN A 53 -6.92 -2.23 23.86
C GLN A 53 -7.12 -1.16 22.79
N ASN A 54 -6.17 -0.23 22.72
CA ASN A 54 -6.09 0.72 21.63
C ASN A 54 -5.56 0.00 20.38
N VAL A 55 -6.47 -0.27 19.45
CA VAL A 55 -6.12 -0.80 18.13
C VAL A 55 -5.40 0.30 17.34
N ILE A 56 -4.17 0.04 16.90
CA ILE A 56 -3.46 0.92 15.99
C ILE A 56 -4.04 0.69 14.59
N GLY A 57 -4.60 1.74 13.99
CA GLY A 57 -5.09 1.68 12.62
C GLY A 57 -3.95 1.51 11.62
N CYS A 58 -4.20 0.78 10.55
CA CYS A 58 -3.35 0.74 9.36
C CYS A 58 -4.08 1.42 8.21
N LYS A 59 -3.38 2.23 7.42
CA LYS A 59 -3.93 2.89 6.22
C LYS A 59 -3.16 2.39 4.99
N TRP A 60 -3.90 2.05 3.94
CA TRP A 60 -3.34 1.78 2.63
C TRP A 60 -2.98 3.11 1.94
N VAL A 61 -1.73 3.22 1.47
CA VAL A 61 -1.26 4.35 0.67
C VAL A 61 -0.80 3.79 -0.67
N PHE A 62 -1.45 4.24 -1.73
CA PHE A 62 -1.15 3.79 -3.09
C PHE A 62 -0.10 4.73 -3.70
N ARG A 63 0.96 4.16 -4.26
CA ARG A 63 2.03 4.94 -4.89
C ARG A 63 2.43 4.33 -6.22
N LYS A 64 2.29 5.09 -7.31
CA LYS A 64 2.84 4.72 -8.62
C LYS A 64 4.34 5.05 -8.66
N LYS A 65 5.17 4.07 -8.99
CA LYS A 65 6.58 4.30 -9.28
C LYS A 65 6.72 4.78 -10.73
N LYS A 66 6.79 6.09 -10.94
CA LYS A 66 7.13 6.65 -12.26
C LYS A 66 8.63 6.48 -12.48
N GLY A 67 9.00 5.59 -13.41
CA GLY A 67 10.39 5.34 -13.81
C GLY A 67 10.96 4.04 -13.23
N ILE A 68 10.62 2.93 -13.86
CA ILE A 68 11.61 1.90 -14.12
C ILE A 68 11.78 1.95 -15.64
N HIS A 69 12.82 2.65 -16.12
CA HIS A 69 13.34 2.28 -17.42
C HIS A 69 13.92 0.88 -17.23
N GLU A 70 13.21 -0.14 -17.68
CA GLU A 70 13.81 -1.44 -17.90
C GLU A 70 14.97 -1.22 -18.87
N LYS A 71 16.19 -1.36 -18.36
CA LYS A 71 17.31 -1.68 -19.25
C LYS A 71 17.26 -3.19 -19.44
N GLU A 72 17.22 -3.53 -20.73
CA GLU A 72 17.28 -4.84 -21.38
C GLU A 72 17.98 -5.96 -20.60
#